data_AF-A0AAV0GMG6-F1
#
_entry.id   AF-A0AAV0GMG6-F1
#
_cell.length_a   1.000
_cell.length_b   1.000
_cell.length_c   1.000
_cell.angle_alpha   90.00
_cell.angle_beta   90.00
_cell.angle_gamma   90.00
#
_symmetry.space_group_name_H-M   'P 1'
#
loop_
_entity.id
_entity.type
_entity.pdbx_description
1 polymer ?
#
loop_
_entity_poly.entity_id
_entity_poly.type
_entity_poly.pdbx_seq_one_letter_code
_entity_poly.pdbx_strand_id
1 'polypeptide(L)'
;MLMDTGSSLSWMQCKPCVIYCHSQADPVFDPSASSTYSKLSCATPECSSLKAATLNDPACEADSNACIYTASYGDASYSIGYLGKDVLNLSPAAGSGSQQRFTFGCGQDNQGLFGRAAGILGLARTCFKGKLSEMAAAVPRVGLVFRGGAGLDLLPRNLLVEVPEDGITCLGFAKSPTIAIIANRQQQTVNVAYDVANSRIGFAPGGCH
;
A
#
# COMPACT_ATOMS: atom_id res chain seq x y z
N MET A 1 -8.12 -0.24 5.34
CA MET A 1 -6.85 0.46 5.02
C MET A 1 -7.14 1.59 4.04
N LEU A 2 -6.41 2.69 4.12
CA LEU A 2 -6.35 3.71 3.07
C LEU A 2 -5.26 3.32 2.07
N MET A 3 -5.55 3.41 0.77
CA MET A 3 -4.54 3.18 -0.27
C MET A 3 -3.89 4.49 -0.63
N ASP A 4 -2.58 4.61 -0.45
CA ASP A 4 -1.84 5.86 -0.65
C ASP A 4 -0.72 5.67 -1.67
N THR A 5 -0.86 6.31 -2.83
CA THR A 5 0.12 6.29 -3.91
C THR A 5 1.29 7.24 -3.68
N GLY A 6 1.19 8.12 -2.66
CA GLY A 6 2.21 9.10 -2.29
C GLY A 6 3.20 8.60 -1.24
N SER A 7 2.91 7.49 -0.55
CA SER A 7 3.80 6.87 0.45
C SER A 7 4.35 5.53 -0.02
N SER A 8 5.59 5.24 0.38
CA SER A 8 6.25 3.96 0.09
C SER A 8 6.14 2.98 1.26
N LEU A 9 5.99 3.47 2.49
CA LEU A 9 5.80 2.64 3.66
C LEU A 9 4.32 2.31 3.84
N SER A 10 4.02 1.02 3.97
CA SER A 10 2.72 0.56 4.48
C SER A 10 2.78 0.40 6.00
N TRP A 11 1.74 0.82 6.71
CA TRP A 11 1.62 0.64 8.16
C TRP A 11 0.17 0.44 8.59
N MET A 12 -0.02 -0.18 9.74
CA MET A 12 -1.34 -0.35 10.36
C MET A 12 -1.26 -0.20 11.88
N GLN A 13 -2.38 0.14 12.52
CA GLN A 13 -2.45 0.23 13.98
C GLN A 13 -2.29 -1.15 14.60
N CYS A 14 -1.43 -1.20 15.62
CA CYS A 14 -1.08 -2.41 16.32
C CYS A 14 -1.31 -2.31 17.82
N LYS A 15 -1.52 -3.46 18.44
CA LYS A 15 -1.43 -3.60 19.90
C LYS A 15 0.04 -3.85 20.34
N PRO A 16 0.41 -3.46 21.56
CA PRO A 16 -0.31 -2.47 22.39
C PRO A 16 -0.31 -1.10 21.71
N CYS A 17 -1.38 -0.33 21.91
CA CYS A 17 -1.35 1.08 21.57
C CYS A 17 -0.70 1.83 22.73
N VAL A 18 0.51 2.34 22.52
CA VAL A 18 1.35 2.87 23.61
C VAL A 18 1.03 4.32 23.92
N ILE A 19 0.81 5.14 22.88
CA ILE A 19 0.54 6.58 23.04
C ILE A 19 -0.90 6.89 22.65
N TYR A 20 -1.25 6.71 21.38
CA TYR A 20 -2.59 6.99 20.87
C TYR A 20 -2.90 6.21 19.59
N CYS A 21 -4.14 5.71 19.48
CA CYS A 21 -4.65 5.05 18.30
C CYS A 21 -6.11 5.45 18.13
N HIS A 22 -6.50 5.84 16.92
CA HIS A 22 -7.88 6.21 16.62
C HIS A 22 -8.78 4.97 16.52
N SER A 23 -10.08 5.19 16.69
CA SER A 23 -11.08 4.14 16.47
C SER A 23 -11.11 3.73 15.00
N GLN A 24 -10.94 2.44 14.71
CA GLN A 24 -11.03 1.88 13.36
C GLN A 24 -12.29 1.01 13.19
N ALA A 25 -12.61 0.64 11.95
CA ALA A 25 -13.75 -0.23 11.63
C ALA A 25 -13.48 -1.70 11.98
N ASP A 26 -12.32 -2.21 11.56
CA ASP A 26 -11.87 -3.58 11.81
C ASP A 26 -11.09 -3.68 13.14
N PRO A 27 -10.85 -4.87 13.70
CA PRO A 27 -9.99 -5.03 14.86
C PRO A 27 -8.57 -4.49 14.62
N VAL A 28 -8.00 -3.87 15.65
CA VAL A 28 -6.57 -3.49 15.67
C VAL A 28 -5.73 -4.78 15.64
N PHE A 29 -4.70 -4.82 14.80
CA PHE A 29 -3.84 -5.99 14.67
C PHE A 29 -3.11 -6.27 15.98
N ASP A 30 -3.08 -7.53 16.40
CA ASP A 30 -2.40 -7.97 17.61
C ASP A 30 -1.19 -8.83 17.23
N PRO A 31 0.03 -8.25 17.26
CA PRO A 31 1.24 -8.97 16.90
C PRO A 31 1.50 -10.20 17.79
N SER A 32 1.01 -10.20 19.04
CA SER A 32 1.18 -11.33 19.96
C SER A 32 0.31 -12.53 19.61
N ALA A 33 -0.76 -12.32 18.84
CA ALA A 33 -1.66 -13.37 18.37
C ALA A 33 -1.17 -14.02 17.06
N SER A 34 -0.14 -13.47 16.41
CA SER A 34 0.43 -14.00 15.17
C SER A 34 1.73 -14.75 15.44
N SER A 35 1.76 -16.04 15.11
CA SER A 35 2.97 -16.86 15.22
C SER A 35 3.99 -16.59 14.11
N THR A 36 3.60 -15.86 13.06
CA THR A 36 4.46 -15.53 11.92
C THR A 36 5.00 -14.10 11.95
N TYR A 37 4.51 -13.27 12.87
CA TYR A 37 4.98 -11.91 13.07
C TYR A 37 6.38 -11.87 13.68
N SER A 38 7.22 -10.95 13.18
CA SER A 38 8.47 -10.60 13.84
C SER A 38 8.81 -9.12 13.66
N LYS A 39 9.32 -8.49 14.73
CA LYS A 39 9.94 -7.16 14.65
C LYS A 39 11.26 -7.26 13.90
N LEU A 40 11.56 -6.26 13.08
CA LEU A 40 12.85 -6.16 12.39
C LEU A 40 13.88 -5.44 13.26
N SER A 41 15.12 -5.90 13.21
CA SER A 41 16.25 -5.25 13.85
C SER A 41 16.71 -4.04 13.04
N CYS A 42 17.31 -3.04 13.70
CA CYS A 42 17.94 -1.91 13.02
C CYS A 42 19.08 -2.27 12.06
N ALA A 43 19.71 -3.44 12.23
CA ALA A 43 20.74 -3.91 11.31
C ALA A 43 20.17 -4.37 9.95
N THR A 44 18.85 -4.46 9.81
CA THR A 44 18.21 -4.93 8.57
C THR A 44 18.23 -3.86 7.47
N PRO A 45 18.43 -4.24 6.19
CA PRO A 45 18.34 -3.31 5.06
C PRO A 45 16.98 -2.62 4.93
N GLU A 46 15.91 -3.29 5.37
CA GLU A 46 14.57 -2.71 5.39
C GLU A 46 14.48 -1.52 6.34
N CYS A 47 15.17 -1.57 7.49
CA CYS A 47 15.20 -0.47 8.44
C CYS A 47 15.94 0.75 7.85
N SER A 48 17.12 0.54 7.25
CA SER A 48 17.88 1.64 6.63
C SER A 48 17.16 2.26 5.43
N SER A 49 16.30 1.49 4.75
CA SER A 49 15.47 1.98 3.65
C SER A 49 14.33 2.92 4.08
N LEU A 50 14.01 3.01 5.38
CA LEU A 50 12.94 3.87 5.89
C LEU A 50 13.16 5.35 5.59
N LYS A 51 14.42 5.82 5.56
CA LYS A 51 14.73 7.21 5.23
C LYS A 51 14.24 7.58 3.83
N ALA A 52 14.45 6.69 2.85
CA ALA A 52 13.96 6.89 1.50
C ALA A 52 12.42 6.74 1.42
N ALA A 53 11.84 5.85 2.23
CA ALA A 53 10.41 5.56 2.20
C ALA A 53 9.53 6.62 2.88
N THR A 54 10.05 7.27 3.94
CA THR A 54 9.29 8.14 4.86
C THR A 54 9.84 9.56 4.98
N LEU A 55 11.05 9.82 4.47
CA LEU A 55 11.85 11.04 4.71
C LEU A 55 12.32 11.24 6.17
N ASN A 56 11.97 10.32 7.07
CA ASN A 56 12.40 10.32 8.47
C ASN A 56 13.52 9.30 8.69
N ASP A 57 14.50 9.63 9.53
CA ASP A 57 15.52 8.67 9.93
C ASP A 57 14.90 7.61 10.86
N PRO A 58 15.21 6.31 10.67
CA PRO A 58 14.76 5.29 11.59
C PRO A 58 15.43 5.45 12.95
N ALA A 59 14.74 5.04 14.01
CA ALA A 59 15.30 4.95 15.36
C ALA A 59 15.42 3.48 15.79
N CYS A 60 16.20 3.24 16.84
CA CYS A 60 16.41 1.90 17.39
C CYS A 60 16.02 1.88 18.85
N GLU A 61 15.20 0.91 19.23
CA GLU A 61 14.95 0.64 20.64
C GLU A 61 16.25 0.17 21.32
N ALA A 62 16.60 0.80 22.44
CA ALA A 62 17.90 0.61 23.09
C ALA A 62 18.16 -0.85 23.51
N ASP A 63 17.15 -1.53 24.05
CA ASP A 63 17.33 -2.86 24.65
C ASP A 63 17.20 -4.00 23.64
N SER A 64 16.26 -3.89 22.70
CA SER A 64 15.95 -4.96 21.74
C SER A 64 16.60 -4.77 20.37
N ASN A 65 17.14 -3.57 20.10
CA ASN A 65 17.60 -3.14 18.79
C ASN A 65 16.51 -3.23 17.71
N ALA A 66 15.23 -3.19 18.10
CA ALA A 66 14.11 -3.18 17.18
C ALA A 66 14.02 -1.85 16.43
N CYS A 67 13.76 -1.93 15.14
CA CYS A 67 13.65 -0.79 14.24
C CYS A 67 12.32 -0.04 14.48
N ILE A 68 12.42 1.26 14.74
CA ILE A 68 11.31 2.18 14.91
C ILE A 68 11.20 3.03 13.65
N TYR A 69 10.01 3.06 13.06
CA TYR A 69 9.71 3.93 11.92
C TYR A 69 8.96 5.18 12.40
N THR A 70 9.10 6.26 11.62
CA THR A 70 8.25 7.45 11.72
C THR A 70 7.72 7.74 10.32
N ALA A 71 6.40 7.83 10.16
CA ALA A 71 5.75 8.26 8.93
C ALA A 71 5.03 9.58 9.17
N SER A 72 5.32 10.59 8.36
CA SER A 72 4.73 11.92 8.48
C SER A 72 4.05 12.31 7.17
N TYR A 73 2.87 12.91 7.27
CA TYR A 73 2.03 13.30 6.13
C TYR A 73 1.91 14.82 6.02
N GLY A 74 1.56 15.30 4.82
CA GLY A 74 1.48 16.74 4.53
C GLY A 74 0.36 17.49 5.26
N ASP A 75 -0.62 16.77 5.78
CA ASP A 75 -1.72 17.27 6.62
C ASP A 75 -1.37 17.28 8.13
N ALA A 76 -0.10 17.09 8.46
CA ALA A 76 0.44 16.91 9.81
C ALA A 76 -0.01 15.62 10.53
N SER A 77 -0.70 14.70 9.84
CA SER A 77 -0.94 13.35 10.35
C SER A 77 0.38 12.58 10.43
N TYR A 78 0.46 11.63 11.36
CA TYR A 78 1.65 10.79 11.51
C TYR A 78 1.34 9.41 12.10
N SER A 79 2.30 8.49 11.94
CA SER A 79 2.31 7.17 12.57
C SER A 79 3.73 6.80 13.00
N ILE A 80 3.88 6.34 14.24
CA ILE A 80 5.13 5.87 14.82
C ILE A 80 4.91 4.47 15.42
N GLY A 81 5.89 3.60 15.22
CA GLY A 81 5.86 2.26 15.79
C GLY A 81 7.04 1.41 15.32
N TYR A 82 6.90 0.08 15.40
CA TYR A 82 7.98 -0.83 15.05
C TYR A 82 7.84 -1.33 13.61
N LEU A 83 8.94 -1.40 12.88
CA LEU A 83 8.98 -2.09 11.61
C LEU A 83 8.94 -3.61 11.86
N GLY A 84 8.06 -4.32 11.18
CA GLY A 84 7.90 -5.76 11.32
C GLY A 84 7.59 -6.45 10.00
N LYS A 85 7.57 -7.78 10.04
CA LYS A 85 7.12 -8.64 8.95
C LYS A 85 6.05 -9.59 9.44
N ASP A 86 5.06 -9.84 8.59
CA ASP A 86 4.10 -10.92 8.79
C ASP A 86 3.59 -11.45 7.43
N VAL A 87 2.81 -12.52 7.45
CA VAL A 87 2.19 -13.10 6.25
C VAL A 87 1.00 -12.25 5.83
N LEU A 88 1.03 -11.75 4.60
CA LEU A 88 -0.09 -11.03 4.00
C LEU A 88 -0.89 -11.96 3.08
N ASN A 89 -2.12 -12.26 3.48
CA ASN A 89 -3.06 -13.00 2.64
C ASN A 89 -3.95 -12.03 1.86
N LEU A 90 -3.58 -11.79 0.60
CA LEU A 90 -4.38 -10.95 -0.31
C LEU A 90 -5.56 -11.71 -0.96
N SER A 91 -5.57 -13.05 -0.90
CA SER A 91 -6.72 -13.86 -1.33
C SER A 91 -6.80 -15.20 -0.59
N PRO A 92 -7.97 -15.59 -0.07
CA PRO A 92 -8.21 -16.94 0.45
C PRO A 92 -8.12 -18.04 -0.63
N ALA A 93 -8.23 -17.69 -1.92
CA ALA A 93 -8.28 -18.63 -3.04
C ALA A 93 -6.91 -18.95 -3.64
N ALA A 94 -5.87 -18.17 -3.33
CA ALA A 94 -4.50 -18.52 -3.67
C ALA A 94 -4.02 -19.54 -2.63
N GLY A 95 -3.99 -20.81 -3.01
CA GLY A 95 -3.47 -21.88 -2.15
C GLY A 95 -2.09 -21.53 -1.58
N SER A 96 -1.74 -22.16 -0.45
CA SER A 96 -0.62 -21.88 0.47
C SER A 96 0.83 -21.82 -0.10
N GLY A 97 1.02 -21.75 -1.42
CA GLY A 97 2.30 -21.91 -2.11
C GLY A 97 3.26 -20.72 -2.04
N SER A 98 2.83 -19.53 -1.62
CA SER A 98 3.74 -18.40 -1.39
C SER A 98 3.27 -17.52 -0.23
N GLN A 99 3.65 -17.91 1.00
CA GLN A 99 3.53 -17.03 2.17
C GLN A 99 4.47 -15.84 2.01
N GLN A 100 4.01 -14.79 1.33
CA GLN A 100 4.78 -13.56 1.19
C GLN A 100 4.84 -12.86 2.54
N ARG A 101 6.06 -12.81 3.10
CA ARG A 101 6.34 -12.00 4.28
C ARG A 101 6.40 -10.54 3.86
N PHE A 102 5.35 -9.82 4.20
CA PHE A 102 5.18 -8.42 3.92
C PHE A 102 5.80 -7.59 5.04
N THR A 103 6.67 -6.63 4.69
CA THR A 103 7.22 -5.67 5.65
C THR A 103 6.25 -4.51 5.82
N PHE A 104 5.90 -4.17 7.05
CA PHE A 104 5.02 -3.05 7.35
C PHE A 104 5.35 -2.41 8.70
N GLY A 105 4.91 -1.17 8.87
CA GLY A 105 4.95 -0.46 10.14
C GLY A 105 3.80 -0.89 11.05
N CYS A 106 4.14 -1.27 12.27
CA CYS A 106 3.21 -1.65 13.32
C CYS A 106 3.03 -0.46 14.28
N GLY A 107 2.05 0.40 13.98
CA GLY A 107 1.89 1.73 14.58
C GLY A 107 1.27 1.69 15.96
N GLN A 108 1.93 2.33 16.92
CA GLN A 108 1.52 2.41 18.33
C GLN A 108 1.30 3.85 18.82
N ASP A 109 1.62 4.84 17.99
CA ASP A 109 1.19 6.23 18.09
C ASP A 109 0.74 6.70 16.70
N ASN A 110 -0.57 6.91 16.51
CA ASN A 110 -1.18 7.18 15.21
C ASN A 110 -2.18 8.34 15.36
N GLN A 111 -1.78 9.55 14.95
CA GLN A 111 -2.58 10.75 15.11
C GLN A 111 -2.80 11.43 13.77
N GLY A 112 -4.03 11.89 13.53
CA GLY A 112 -4.37 12.58 12.29
C GLY A 112 -5.72 12.19 11.72
N LEU A 113 -5.89 12.49 10.43
CA LEU A 113 -7.15 12.39 9.70
C LEU A 113 -7.33 11.02 9.02
N PHE A 114 -7.12 9.94 9.76
CA PHE A 114 -7.24 8.55 9.24
C PHE A 114 -8.67 7.99 9.27
N GLY A 115 -9.62 8.74 9.85
CA GLY A 115 -11.01 8.33 9.98
C GLY A 115 -11.15 7.01 10.74
N ARG A 116 -11.72 5.99 10.09
CA ARG A 116 -11.88 4.63 10.65
C ARG A 116 -10.98 3.59 9.97
N ALA A 117 -9.99 4.03 9.20
CA ALA A 117 -9.08 3.10 8.54
C ALA A 117 -8.08 2.50 9.54
N ALA A 118 -7.76 1.21 9.36
CA ALA A 118 -6.75 0.51 10.15
C ALA A 118 -5.31 1.03 9.94
N GLY A 119 -5.06 1.84 8.91
CA GLY A 119 -3.73 2.29 8.52
C GLY A 119 -3.66 2.63 7.04
N ILE A 120 -2.43 2.77 6.53
CA ILE A 120 -2.12 3.14 5.15
C ILE A 120 -1.37 2.00 4.45
N LEU A 121 -1.82 1.64 3.26
CA LEU A 121 -1.10 0.79 2.33
C LEU A 121 -0.39 1.71 1.33
N GLY A 122 0.92 1.86 1.51
CA GLY A 122 1.78 2.64 0.62
C GLY A 122 1.98 1.90 -0.71
N LEU A 123 1.73 2.57 -1.82
CA LEU A 123 1.77 2.00 -3.18
C LEU A 123 2.88 2.59 -4.05
N ALA A 124 3.65 3.56 -3.57
CA ALA A 124 4.58 4.32 -4.41
C ALA A 124 5.74 3.49 -4.99
N ARG A 125 6.15 2.39 -4.34
CA ARG A 125 7.28 1.53 -4.76
C ARG A 125 7.11 0.07 -4.32
N THR A 126 5.90 -0.45 -4.38
CA THR A 126 5.59 -1.77 -3.80
C THR A 126 5.75 -2.86 -4.85
N CYS A 127 6.70 -3.78 -4.64
CA CYS A 127 6.94 -4.93 -5.50
C CYS A 127 6.83 -6.25 -4.74
N PHE A 128 6.36 -7.28 -5.44
CA PHE A 128 6.10 -8.62 -4.93
C PHE A 128 6.91 -9.63 -5.74
N LYS A 129 7.39 -10.71 -5.12
CA LYS A 129 8.09 -11.79 -5.83
C LYS A 129 7.08 -12.68 -6.55
N GLY A 130 7.32 -12.94 -7.84
CA GLY A 130 6.46 -13.77 -8.69
C GLY A 130 5.87 -12.99 -9.87
N LYS A 131 5.09 -13.70 -10.69
CA LYS A 131 4.52 -13.17 -11.95
C LYS A 131 3.09 -12.65 -11.75
N LEU A 132 2.66 -11.76 -12.64
CA LEU A 132 1.29 -11.24 -12.69
C LEU A 132 0.27 -12.38 -12.80
N SER A 133 0.56 -13.41 -13.59
CA SER A 133 -0.33 -14.58 -13.72
C SER A 133 -0.58 -15.32 -12.40
N GLU A 134 0.38 -15.28 -11.48
CA GLU A 134 0.30 -15.92 -10.17
C GLU A 134 -0.43 -15.02 -9.16
N MET A 135 -0.33 -13.70 -9.33
CA MET A 135 -0.89 -12.71 -8.41
C MET A 135 -2.26 -12.17 -8.81
N ALA A 136 -2.67 -12.32 -10.08
CA ALA A 136 -3.88 -11.69 -10.61
C ALA A 136 -5.15 -12.04 -9.82
N ALA A 137 -5.24 -13.24 -9.25
CA ALA A 137 -6.35 -13.68 -8.41
C ALA A 137 -6.35 -13.07 -7.00
N ALA A 138 -5.22 -12.47 -6.58
CA ALA A 138 -5.04 -11.86 -5.27
C ALA A 138 -5.02 -10.33 -5.30
N VAL A 139 -5.00 -9.71 -6.48
CA VAL A 139 -5.10 -8.26 -6.58
C VAL A 139 -6.54 -7.84 -6.23
N PRO A 140 -6.72 -6.95 -5.23
CA PRO A 140 -8.05 -6.45 -4.90
C PRO A 140 -8.62 -5.67 -6.09
N ARG A 141 -9.95 -5.68 -6.26
CA ARG A 141 -10.58 -4.81 -7.25
C ARG A 141 -10.32 -3.36 -6.89
N VAL A 142 -9.77 -2.61 -7.83
CA VAL A 142 -9.55 -1.17 -7.70
C VAL A 142 -10.37 -0.49 -8.79
N GLY A 143 -11.24 0.44 -8.39
CA GLY A 143 -12.03 1.25 -9.31
C GLY A 143 -11.79 2.73 -9.06
N LEU A 144 -11.69 3.52 -10.13
CA LEU A 144 -11.69 4.98 -10.08
C LEU A 144 -13.14 5.46 -10.19
N VAL A 145 -13.60 6.25 -9.21
CA VAL A 145 -14.96 6.80 -9.19
C VAL A 145 -14.90 8.29 -9.49
N PHE A 146 -15.60 8.71 -10.53
CA PHE A 146 -15.62 10.09 -11.01
C PHE A 146 -16.88 10.83 -10.58
N ARG A 147 -16.76 12.16 -10.51
CA ARG A 147 -17.91 13.05 -10.30
C ARG A 147 -18.91 12.85 -11.46
N GLY A 148 -20.14 12.45 -11.12
CA GLY A 148 -21.16 12.06 -12.10
C GLY A 148 -21.50 10.56 -12.08
N GLY A 149 -20.84 9.77 -11.23
CA GLY A 149 -21.17 8.35 -11.00
C GLY A 149 -20.51 7.38 -11.97
N ALA A 150 -19.71 7.87 -12.93
CA ALA A 150 -18.91 7.01 -13.78
C ALA A 150 -17.83 6.29 -12.96
N GLY A 151 -17.75 4.97 -13.13
CA GLY A 151 -16.73 4.13 -12.53
C GLY A 151 -15.80 3.56 -13.62
N LEU A 152 -14.51 3.49 -13.32
CA LEU A 152 -13.52 2.82 -14.15
C LEU A 152 -12.84 1.73 -13.33
N ASP A 153 -13.20 0.47 -13.59
CA ASP A 153 -12.56 -0.68 -12.97
C ASP A 153 -11.21 -0.96 -13.64
N LEU A 154 -10.17 -1.13 -12.81
CA LEU A 154 -8.82 -1.43 -13.25
C LEU A 154 -8.54 -2.93 -13.07
N LEU A 155 -8.17 -3.61 -14.14
CA LEU A 155 -7.76 -5.01 -14.10
C LEU A 155 -6.37 -5.14 -13.45
N PRO A 156 -5.98 -6.32 -12.94
CA PRO A 156 -4.65 -6.54 -12.38
C PRO A 156 -3.51 -6.08 -13.29
N ARG A 157 -3.65 -6.24 -14.61
CA ARG A 157 -2.67 -5.76 -15.60
C ARG A 157 -2.53 -4.23 -15.69
N ASN A 158 -3.60 -3.50 -15.35
CA ASN A 158 -3.61 -2.04 -15.26
C ASN A 158 -2.94 -1.55 -13.97
N LEU A 159 -2.91 -2.40 -12.94
CA LEU A 159 -2.42 -2.08 -11.60
C LEU A 159 -0.97 -2.53 -11.36
N LEU A 160 -0.51 -3.56 -12.08
CA LEU A 160 0.77 -4.22 -11.83
C LEU A 160 1.68 -4.19 -13.06
N VAL A 161 2.98 -4.05 -12.84
CA VAL A 161 4.10 -4.00 -13.78
C VAL A 161 5.04 -5.17 -13.50
N GLU A 162 5.16 -6.11 -14.44
CA GLU A 162 6.16 -7.18 -14.32
C GLU A 162 7.55 -6.66 -14.69
N VAL A 163 8.56 -7.05 -13.91
CA VAL A 163 9.98 -6.86 -14.18
C VAL A 163 10.62 -8.25 -14.31
N PRO A 164 10.61 -8.84 -15.52
CA PRO A 164 10.96 -10.25 -15.71
C PRO A 164 12.39 -10.60 -15.28
N GLU A 165 13.32 -9.68 -15.46
CA GLU A 165 14.74 -9.86 -15.13
C GLU A 165 14.96 -10.11 -13.64
N ASP A 166 14.15 -9.47 -12.78
CA ASP A 166 14.24 -9.57 -11.33
C ASP A 166 13.25 -10.60 -10.73
N GLY A 167 12.36 -11.17 -11.56
CA GLY A 167 11.31 -12.09 -11.11
C GLY A 167 10.31 -11.44 -10.15
N ILE A 168 10.08 -10.13 -10.29
CA ILE A 168 9.17 -9.36 -9.44
C ILE A 168 8.05 -8.72 -10.25
N THR A 169 6.96 -8.42 -9.56
CA THR A 169 5.81 -7.67 -10.07
C THR A 169 5.53 -6.49 -9.15
N CYS A 170 5.53 -5.28 -9.69
CA CYS A 170 5.40 -4.03 -8.94
C CYS A 170 4.04 -3.36 -9.17
N LEU A 171 3.54 -2.63 -8.18
CA LEU A 171 2.39 -1.74 -8.35
C LEU A 171 2.76 -0.57 -9.26
N GLY A 172 1.96 -0.35 -10.29
CA GLY A 172 2.12 0.69 -11.30
C GLY A 172 1.62 2.06 -10.85
N PHE A 173 1.90 2.44 -9.61
CA PHE A 173 1.53 3.73 -9.04
C PHE A 173 2.77 4.52 -8.68
N ALA A 174 2.72 5.83 -8.95
CA ALA A 174 3.79 6.75 -8.62
C ALA A 174 3.22 8.00 -7.96
N LYS A 175 3.99 8.59 -7.04
CA LYS A 175 3.66 9.85 -6.41
C LYS A 175 3.60 10.97 -7.44
N SER A 176 2.55 11.79 -7.38
CA SER A 176 2.42 13.05 -8.12
C SER A 176 2.19 14.21 -7.15
N PRO A 177 2.91 15.34 -7.27
CA PRO A 177 2.87 16.41 -6.27
C PRO A 177 1.64 17.34 -6.38
N THR A 178 0.92 17.33 -7.50
CA THR A 178 -0.09 18.38 -7.80
C THR A 178 -1.44 17.82 -8.25
N ILE A 179 -1.45 16.82 -9.13
CA ILE A 179 -2.68 16.27 -9.72
C ILE A 179 -2.60 14.74 -9.76
N ALA A 180 -3.75 14.07 -9.67
CA ALA A 180 -3.84 12.66 -10.00
C ALA A 180 -3.67 12.49 -11.53
N ILE A 181 -2.80 11.57 -11.94
CA ILE A 181 -2.51 11.29 -13.35
C ILE A 181 -2.93 9.85 -13.64
N ILE A 182 -3.88 9.67 -14.56
CA ILE A 182 -4.23 8.36 -15.09
C ILE A 182 -3.26 8.06 -16.23
N ALA A 183 -2.21 7.30 -15.96
CA ALA A 183 -1.18 6.98 -16.95
C ALA A 183 -1.70 5.98 -18.00
N ASN A 184 -0.95 5.84 -19.10
CA ASN A 184 -1.30 4.96 -20.23
C ASN A 184 -1.69 3.53 -19.79
N ARG A 185 -0.98 2.99 -18.78
CA ARG A 185 -1.24 1.63 -18.27
C ARG A 185 -2.64 1.47 -17.68
N GLN A 186 -3.10 2.46 -16.91
CA GLN A 186 -4.45 2.47 -16.34
C GLN A 186 -5.54 2.68 -17.40
N GLN A 187 -5.19 3.18 -18.60
CA GLN A 187 -6.11 3.35 -19.73
C GLN A 187 -6.13 2.14 -20.68
N GLN A 188 -5.20 1.19 -20.57
CA GLN A 188 -5.21 -0.02 -21.40
C GLN A 188 -6.53 -0.77 -21.23
N THR A 189 -7.05 -1.36 -22.31
CA THR A 189 -8.35 -2.07 -22.37
C THR A 189 -9.59 -1.20 -22.15
N VAL A 190 -9.42 0.12 -22.11
CA VAL A 190 -10.50 1.11 -21.89
C VAL A 190 -10.53 2.06 -23.08
N ASN A 191 -11.71 2.24 -23.67
CA ASN A 191 -11.96 3.30 -24.63
C ASN A 191 -12.21 4.61 -23.88
N VAL A 192 -11.47 5.65 -24.25
CA VAL A 192 -11.62 6.99 -23.70
C VAL A 192 -12.25 7.89 -24.75
N ALA A 193 -13.43 8.42 -24.46
CA ALA A 193 -14.15 9.37 -25.31
C ALA A 193 -13.99 10.79 -24.77
N TYR A 194 -13.67 11.73 -25.66
CA TYR A 194 -13.53 13.15 -25.33
C TYR A 194 -14.70 13.92 -25.92
N ASP A 195 -15.64 14.33 -25.08
CA ASP A 195 -16.74 15.20 -25.46
C ASP A 195 -16.34 16.65 -25.18
N VAL A 196 -15.68 17.26 -26.16
CA VAL A 196 -15.16 18.63 -26.07
C VAL A 196 -16.31 19.64 -25.97
N ALA A 197 -17.43 19.40 -26.66
CA ALA A 197 -18.58 20.30 -26.67
C ALA A 197 -19.22 20.44 -25.28
N ASN A 198 -19.30 19.34 -24.52
CA ASN A 198 -19.89 19.33 -23.18
C ASN A 198 -18.86 19.33 -22.05
N SER A 199 -17.55 19.44 -22.36
CA SER A 199 -16.45 19.38 -21.39
C SER A 199 -16.49 18.11 -20.52
N ARG A 200 -16.65 16.95 -21.16
CA ARG A 200 -16.75 15.64 -20.50
C ARG A 200 -15.78 14.62 -21.07
N ILE A 201 -15.41 13.67 -20.22
CA ILE A 201 -14.65 12.48 -20.59
C ILE A 201 -15.51 11.26 -20.27
N GLY A 202 -15.58 10.31 -21.19
CA GLY A 202 -16.27 9.03 -21.03
C GLY A 202 -15.30 7.85 -21.05
N PHE A 203 -15.63 6.81 -20.29
CA PHE A 203 -14.86 5.56 -20.24
C PHE A 203 -15.78 4.39 -20.59
N ALA A 204 -15.31 3.47 -21.44
CA ALA A 204 -16.02 2.25 -21.78
C ALA A 204 -15.04 1.07 -21.87
N PRO A 205 -15.43 -0.16 -21.51
CA PRO A 205 -14.59 -1.34 -21.66
C PRO A 205 -14.32 -1.67 -23.15
N GLY A 206 -13.32 -2.51 -23.42
CA GLY A 206 -13.04 -3.03 -24.76
C GLY A 206 -12.12 -2.15 -25.61
N GLY A 207 -11.24 -1.37 -24.96
CA GLY A 207 -10.17 -0.66 -25.66
C GLY A 207 -9.03 -1.57 -26.12
N CYS A 208 -8.09 -1.02 -26.89
CA CYS A 208 -6.96 -1.76 -27.46
C CYS A 208 -6.05 -2.40 -26.39
N HIS A 209 -5.42 -3.53 -26.77
CA HIS A 209 -4.47 -4.31 -25.96
C HIS A 209 -3.03 -3.79 -26.05
#